data_AF-A0A3D4Z0P2-F1
#
_entry.id   AF-A0A3D4Z0P2-F1
#
_cell.length_a   1.000
_cell.length_b   1.000
_cell.length_c   1.000
_cell.angle_alpha   90.00
_cell.angle_beta   90.00
_cell.angle_gamma   90.00
#
_symmetry.space_group_name_H-M   'P 1'
#
loop_
_entity.id
_entity.type
_entity.pdbx_description
1 polymer ?
#
loop_
_entity_poly.entity_id
_entity_poly.type
_entity_poly.pdbx_seq_one_letter_code
_entity_poly.pdbx_strand_id
1 'polypeptide(L)'
;NKCDMVDDKELLDLVELEIRELLSKYKFPGDKTPIVKGSALKALEGDAGEMGEGAILKLMEAIDSYIPEPERPIDKPFLMPIE
;
A
#
# COMPACT_ATOMS: atom_id res chain seq x y z
N ASN A 1 6.31 6.05 -2.83
CA ASN A 1 6.63 6.16 -4.28
C ASN A 1 7.69 7.24 -4.46
N LYS A 2 8.52 7.14 -5.51
CA LYS A 2 9.66 8.03 -5.83
C LYS A 2 10.75 8.08 -4.75
N CYS A 3 10.92 7.01 -3.97
CA CYS A 3 11.97 6.95 -2.95
C CYS A 3 13.39 6.93 -3.53
N ASP A 4 13.53 6.81 -4.84
CA ASP A 4 14.79 6.93 -5.58
C ASP A 4 15.25 8.38 -5.81
N MET A 5 14.36 9.35 -5.65
CA MET A 5 14.67 10.78 -5.79
C MET A 5 14.94 11.46 -4.44
N VAL A 6 14.81 10.72 -3.34
CA VAL A 6 15.00 11.22 -1.96
C VAL A 6 16.08 10.39 -1.30
N ASP A 7 17.28 10.97 -1.20
CA ASP A 7 18.44 10.28 -0.63
C ASP A 7 18.44 10.28 0.91
N ASP A 8 17.64 11.15 1.53
CA ASP A 8 17.56 11.31 2.97
C ASP A 8 16.50 10.37 3.58
N LYS A 9 16.99 9.40 4.36
CA LYS A 9 16.14 8.46 5.09
C LYS A 9 15.29 9.13 6.17
N GLU A 10 15.81 10.18 6.82
CA GLU A 10 15.07 10.90 7.87
C GLU A 10 13.82 11.59 7.29
N LEU A 11 13.93 12.12 6.07
CA LEU A 11 12.80 12.75 5.38
C LEU A 11 11.72 11.72 5.00
N LEU A 12 12.12 10.52 4.60
CA LEU A 12 11.19 9.42 4.30
C LEU A 12 10.47 8.90 5.56
N ASP A 13 11.16 8.88 6.69
CA ASP A 13 10.59 8.47 7.97
C ASP A 13 9.62 9.53 8.53
N LEU A 14 9.92 10.82 8.32
CA LEU A 14 9.00 11.91 8.68
C LEU A 14 7.70 11.85 7.89
N VAL A 15 7.79 11.65 6.57
CA VAL A 15 6.60 11.49 5.70
C VAL A 15 5.78 10.28 6.11
N GLU A 16 6.43 9.17 6.51
CA GLU A 16 5.73 7.99 7.02
C GLU A 16 4.93 8.32 8.29
N LEU A 17 5.54 9.04 9.23
CA LEU A 17 4.89 9.46 10.48
C LEU A 17 3.67 10.35 10.21
N GLU A 18 3.79 11.35 9.33
CA GLU A 18 2.66 12.22 8.95
C GLU A 18 1.50 11.43 8.32
N ILE A 19 1.80 10.43 7.47
CA ILE A 19 0.77 9.57 6.87
C ILE A 19 0.06 8.73 7.94
N ARG A 20 0.82 8.17 8.90
CA ARG A 20 0.24 7.39 10.00
C ARG A 20 -0.67 8.25 10.88
N GLU A 21 -0.25 9.47 11.19
CA GLU A 21 -1.08 10.43 11.94
C GLU A 21 -2.38 10.78 11.19
N LEU A 22 -2.30 11.00 9.87
CA LEU A 22 -3.49 11.26 9.05
C LEU A 22 -4.44 10.06 9.03
N LEU A 23 -3.93 8.83 8.87
CA LEU A 23 -4.76 7.62 8.92
C LEU A 23 -5.47 7.50 10.28
N SER A 24 -4.73 7.68 11.37
CA SER A 24 -5.29 7.67 12.73
C SER A 24 -6.34 8.75 12.93
N LYS A 25 -6.13 9.95 12.39
CA LYS A 25 -7.12 11.06 12.42
C LYS A 25 -8.43 10.69 11.72
N TYR A 26 -8.38 9.94 10.62
CA TYR A 26 -9.55 9.44 9.91
C TYR A 26 -10.11 8.11 10.46
N LYS A 27 -9.65 7.67 11.64
CA LYS A 27 -10.06 6.43 12.31
C LYS A 27 -9.64 5.15 11.58
N PHE A 28 -8.63 5.23 10.70
CA PHE A 28 -7.95 4.06 10.16
C PHE A 28 -6.82 3.63 11.09
N PRO A 29 -6.42 2.35 11.06
CA PRO A 29 -5.33 1.84 11.89
C PRO A 29 -3.95 2.30 11.37
N GLY A 30 -3.60 3.57 11.61
CA GLY A 30 -2.35 4.17 11.14
C GLY A 30 -1.08 3.39 11.54
N ASP A 31 -1.04 2.85 12.75
CA ASP A 31 0.11 2.08 13.26
C ASP A 31 0.26 0.68 12.63
N LYS A 32 -0.85 0.09 12.18
CA LYS A 32 -0.86 -1.28 11.61
C LYS A 32 -0.86 -1.27 10.08
N THR A 33 -1.15 -0.14 9.47
CA THR A 33 -1.20 -0.03 8.01
C THR A 33 0.20 -0.25 7.44
N PRO A 34 0.38 -1.22 6.52
CA PRO A 34 1.67 -1.45 5.88
C PRO A 34 2.00 -0.29 4.93
N ILE A 35 3.22 0.25 5.04
CA ILE A 35 3.72 1.33 4.18
C ILE A 35 5.00 0.83 3.51
N VAL A 36 4.95 0.68 2.18
CA VAL A 36 6.08 0.19 1.37
C VAL A 36 6.76 1.37 0.67
N LYS A 37 8.05 1.55 0.94
CA LYS A 37 8.91 2.55 0.30
C LYS A 37 9.51 1.97 -0.99
N GLY A 38 9.42 2.71 -2.10
CA GLY A 38 9.85 2.25 -3.41
C GLY A 38 9.62 3.29 -4.52
N SER A 39 9.99 2.91 -5.74
CA SER A 39 9.89 3.71 -6.96
C SER A 39 9.16 2.94 -8.06
N ALA A 40 7.97 3.41 -8.41
CA ALA A 40 7.20 2.85 -9.51
C ALA A 40 7.87 3.10 -10.88
N LEU A 41 8.68 4.16 -11.01
CA LEU A 41 9.41 4.45 -12.25
C LEU A 41 10.50 3.41 -12.48
N LYS A 42 11.33 3.13 -11.47
CA LYS A 42 12.34 2.06 -11.55
C LYS A 42 11.73 0.70 -11.79
N ALA A 43 10.60 0.40 -11.14
CA ALA A 43 9.86 -0.83 -11.40
C ALA A 43 9.38 -0.92 -12.87
N LEU A 44 8.91 0.18 -13.46
CA LEU A 44 8.49 0.22 -14.86
C LEU A 44 9.67 0.09 -15.84
N GLU A 45 10.84 0.60 -15.46
CA GLU A 45 12.09 0.49 -16.22
C GLU A 45 12.74 -0.90 -16.12
N GLY A 46 12.18 -1.82 -15.34
CA GLY A 46 12.67 -3.20 -15.19
C GLY A 46 13.80 -3.35 -14.17
N ASP A 47 13.94 -2.41 -13.23
CA ASP A 47 14.87 -2.55 -12.12
C ASP A 47 14.38 -3.63 -11.14
N ALA A 48 14.99 -4.81 -11.21
CA ALA A 48 14.74 -5.93 -10.29
C ALA A 48 15.25 -5.66 -8.85
N GLY A 49 15.82 -4.49 -8.57
CA GLY A 49 16.29 -4.09 -7.25
C GLY A 49 15.17 -3.91 -6.22
N GLU A 50 15.57 -3.74 -4.96
CA GLU A 50 14.64 -3.62 -3.83
C GLU A 50 13.70 -2.42 -3.91
N MET A 51 14.10 -1.36 -4.63
CA MET A 51 13.30 -0.15 -4.81
C MET A 51 12.43 -0.16 -6.08
N GLY A 52 12.69 -1.07 -7.02
CA GLY A 52 11.92 -1.23 -8.25
C GLY A 52 10.88 -2.34 -8.12
N GLU A 53 11.03 -3.42 -8.90
CA GLU A 53 10.12 -4.57 -8.90
C GLU A 53 9.97 -5.20 -7.51
N GLY A 54 11.06 -5.27 -6.73
CA GLY A 54 11.02 -5.82 -5.37
C GLY A 54 10.08 -5.04 -4.43
N ALA A 55 9.99 -3.72 -4.58
CA ALA A 55 9.05 -2.90 -3.80
C ALA A 55 7.60 -3.14 -4.23
N ILE A 56 7.35 -3.39 -5.52
CA ILE A 56 6.02 -3.73 -6.03
C ILE A 56 5.57 -5.10 -5.53
N LEU A 57 6.46 -6.10 -5.52
CA LEU A 57 6.16 -7.42 -4.96
C LEU A 57 5.82 -7.33 -3.46
N LYS A 58 6.63 -6.60 -2.68
CA LYS A 58 6.34 -6.33 -1.25
C LYS A 58 4.99 -5.63 -1.05
N LEU A 59 4.62 -4.72 -1.96
CA LEU A 59 3.31 -4.05 -1.93
C LEU A 59 2.16 -5.04 -2.20
N MET A 60 2.31 -5.94 -3.18
CA MET A 60 1.31 -6.96 -3.47
C MET A 60 1.14 -7.95 -2.31
N GLU A 61 2.25 -8.40 -1.71
CA GLU A 61 2.21 -9.24 -0.51
C GLU A 61 1.50 -8.54 0.67
N ALA A 62 1.74 -7.24 0.85
CA ALA A 62 1.04 -6.46 1.87
C ALA A 62 -0.46 -6.35 1.60
N ILE A 63 -0.88 -6.24 0.34
CA ILE A 63 -2.28 -6.26 -0.06
C ILE A 63 -2.91 -7.61 0.30
N ASP A 64 -2.30 -8.70 -0.14
CA ASP A 64 -2.82 -10.06 0.06
C ASP A 64 -2.92 -10.44 1.54
N SER A 65 -1.99 -9.96 2.37
CA SER A 65 -1.96 -10.28 3.80
C SER A 65 -2.80 -9.34 4.68
N TYR A 66 -2.96 -8.08 4.28
CA TYR A 66 -3.62 -7.06 5.11
C TYR A 66 -5.08 -6.82 4.75
N ILE A 67 -5.45 -6.98 3.48
CA ILE A 67 -6.82 -6.76 3.00
C ILE A 67 -7.56 -8.10 2.98
N PRO A 68 -8.57 -8.31 3.85
CA PRO A 68 -9.32 -9.56 3.84
C PRO A 68 -10.12 -9.72 2.56
N GLU A 69 -10.26 -10.95 2.07
CA GLU A 69 -11.16 -11.25 0.96
C GLU A 69 -12.59 -10.87 1.38
N PRO A 70 -13.32 -10.07 0.57
CA PRO A 70 -14.67 -9.67 0.90
C PRO A 70 -15.59 -10.89 0.96
N GLU A 71 -16.40 -10.97 2.01
CA GLU A 71 -17.38 -12.05 2.16
C GLU A 71 -18.40 -12.02 1.02
N ARG A 72 -18.50 -13.13 0.28
CA ARG A 72 -19.48 -13.28 -0.78
C ARG A 72 -20.86 -13.51 -0.15
N PRO A 73 -21.86 -12.65 -0.40
CA PRO A 73 -23.18 -12.76 0.23
C PRO A 73 -24.05 -13.83 -0.44
N ILE A 74 -23.58 -15.09 -0.47
CA ILE A 74 -24.28 -16.21 -1.11
C ILE A 74 -25.55 -16.64 -0.36
N ASP A 75 -25.60 -16.38 0.94
CA ASP A 75 -26.74 -16.72 1.81
C ASP A 75 -27.79 -15.60 1.91
N LYS A 76 -27.56 -14.47 1.23
CA LYS A 76 -28.51 -13.35 1.20
C LYS A 76 -29.49 -13.51 0.03
N PRO A 77 -30.69 -12.91 0.12
CA PRO A 77 -31.60 -12.87 -1.02
C PRO A 77 -30.92 -12.32 -2.26
N PHE A 78 -31.18 -12.94 -3.41
CA PHE A 78 -30.63 -12.49 -4.69
C PHE A 78 -30.97 -11.02 -4.92
N LEU A 79 -29.94 -10.21 -5.15
CA LEU A 79 -30.06 -8.80 -5.48
C LEU A 79 -29.11 -8.52 -6.64
N MET A 80 -29.68 -8.13 -7.78
CA MET A 80 -28.96 -7.70 -8.97
C MET A 80 -29.31 -6.23 -9.23
N PRO A 81 -28.33 -5.32 -9.16
CA PRO A 81 -28.52 -3.94 -9.61
C PRO A 81 -28.96 -3.94 -11.08
N ILE A 82 -29.91 -3.07 -11.43
CA ILE A 82 -30.30 -2.85 -12.83
C ILE A 82 -29.12 -2.17 -13.55
N GLU A 83 -28.74 -2.66 -14.73
CA GLU A 83 -27.69 -2.09 -15.59
C GLU A 83 -28.01 -0.67 -16.09
#